data_AF-A0A954UF69-F1
#
_entry.id   AF-A0A954UF69-F1
#
_cell.length_a   1.000
_cell.length_b   1.000
_cell.length_c   1.000
_cell.angle_alpha   90.00
_cell.angle_beta   90.00
_cell.angle_gamma   90.00
#
_symmetry.space_group_name_H-M   'P 1'
#
loop_
_entity.id
_entity.type
_entity.pdbx_description
1 polymer ?
#
loop_
_entity_poly.entity_id
_entity_poly.type
_entity_poly.pdbx_seq_one_letter_code
_entity_poly.pdbx_strand_id
1 'polypeptide(L)'
;KLHVDAIAMADYGNNCHGTKHEGPRFGGRHTGEFYNPVPPYQIPYGVLTPRRKDMENLLVPVAASSSHVGFCALRLEPIWMSLGQAAGHAAAVAVDADIAVQAVSLPELQSRLHHDRSATIYVSDVAPSSPDFVAVQWWGTLGGLHGLHPMPKKPGQRGERLHGQYYEANPGHAVELDRALEPATAQRWRALARQFGLGLDRLPDADGKTTRGDFIRAAAQLGAADRGEK
;
A
#
# COMPACT_ATOMS: atom_id res chain seq x y z
N LYS A 1 -4.51 8.82 -4.39
CA LYS A 1 -3.79 9.78 -3.52
C LYS A 1 -2.71 8.98 -2.82
N LEU A 2 -1.48 9.48 -2.78
CA LEU A 2 -0.38 8.84 -2.06
C LEU A 2 -0.57 9.00 -0.55
N HIS A 3 -0.41 7.91 0.17
CA HIS A 3 -0.38 7.87 1.63
C HIS A 3 0.98 7.30 2.05
N VAL A 4 1.94 8.19 2.32
CA VAL A 4 3.27 7.80 2.81
C VAL A 4 3.21 7.17 4.21
N ASP A 5 2.11 7.36 4.91
CA ASP A 5 1.75 6.81 6.21
C ASP A 5 0.95 5.49 6.12
N ALA A 6 0.96 4.83 4.96
CA ALA A 6 0.26 3.56 4.76
C ALA A 6 0.81 2.44 5.63
N ILE A 7 -0.09 1.65 6.22
CA ILE A 7 0.25 0.44 6.99
C ILE A 7 -0.38 -0.83 6.40
N ALA A 8 -1.20 -0.67 5.36
CA ALA A 8 -1.76 -1.75 4.58
C ALA A 8 -2.15 -1.21 3.19
N MET A 9 -2.50 -2.12 2.31
CA MET A 9 -3.13 -1.82 1.02
C MET A 9 -4.41 -2.65 0.88
N ALA A 10 -5.32 -2.20 0.02
CA ALA A 10 -6.49 -2.96 -0.40
C ALA A 10 -6.78 -2.74 -1.89
N ASP A 11 -7.45 -3.70 -2.53
CA ASP A 11 -7.82 -3.66 -3.95
C ASP A 11 -9.29 -4.04 -4.18
N TYR A 12 -10.04 -4.22 -3.10
CA TYR A 12 -11.47 -4.48 -3.16
C TYR A 12 -12.26 -3.19 -3.35
N GLY A 13 -13.11 -3.18 -4.37
CA GLY A 13 -14.07 -2.12 -4.62
C GLY A 13 -15.21 -2.08 -3.61
N ASN A 14 -16.01 -1.02 -3.65
CA ASN A 14 -17.22 -0.97 -2.85
C ASN A 14 -18.17 -2.07 -3.33
N ASN A 15 -18.56 -2.94 -2.41
CA ASN A 15 -19.49 -4.03 -2.65
C ASN A 15 -20.65 -3.95 -1.64
N CYS A 16 -21.80 -3.43 -2.10
CA CYS A 16 -23.03 -3.36 -1.33
C CYS A 16 -24.09 -4.24 -1.99
N HIS A 17 -24.53 -5.28 -1.30
CA HIS A 17 -25.59 -6.16 -1.77
C HIS A 17 -26.98 -5.54 -1.56
N GLY A 18 -27.93 -5.99 -2.37
CA GLY A 18 -29.28 -5.41 -2.42
C GLY A 18 -30.02 -5.55 -1.10
N THR A 19 -30.70 -4.48 -0.70
CA THR A 19 -31.52 -4.43 0.52
C THR A 19 -32.99 -4.78 0.27
N LYS A 20 -33.38 -4.93 -0.99
CA LYS A 20 -34.75 -5.27 -1.41
C LYS A 20 -34.71 -6.23 -2.59
N HIS A 21 -35.71 -7.10 -2.64
CA HIS A 21 -35.91 -8.09 -3.71
C HIS A 21 -37.34 -7.98 -4.23
N GLU A 22 -37.47 -7.94 -5.56
CA GLU A 22 -38.76 -7.90 -6.25
C GLU A 22 -38.85 -9.11 -7.20
N GLY A 23 -39.97 -9.84 -7.13
CA GLY A 23 -40.24 -10.98 -8.00
C GLY A 23 -39.92 -12.34 -7.37
N PRO A 24 -39.67 -13.38 -8.20
CA PRO A 24 -39.48 -14.74 -7.73
C PRO A 24 -38.14 -14.93 -7.01
N ARG A 25 -38.12 -15.83 -6.02
CA ARG A 25 -36.93 -16.17 -5.20
C ARG A 25 -35.66 -16.41 -6.03
N PHE A 26 -35.80 -17.00 -7.22
CA PHE A 26 -34.71 -17.20 -8.18
C PHE A 26 -34.96 -16.32 -9.41
N GLY A 27 -34.00 -15.45 -9.74
CA GLY A 27 -34.08 -14.56 -10.91
C GLY A 27 -34.85 -13.26 -10.71
N GLY A 28 -35.33 -12.96 -9.50
CA GLY A 28 -35.90 -11.65 -9.16
C GLY A 28 -34.88 -10.51 -9.20
N ARG A 29 -35.38 -9.28 -9.18
CA ARG A 29 -34.57 -8.05 -9.25
C ARG A 29 -34.17 -7.60 -7.85
N HIS A 30 -32.90 -7.27 -7.67
CA HIS A 30 -32.39 -6.64 -6.45
C HIS A 30 -32.33 -5.12 -6.61
N THR A 31 -32.65 -4.38 -5.55
CA THR A 31 -32.49 -2.92 -5.52
C THR A 31 -31.75 -2.47 -4.25
N GLY A 32 -31.12 -1.29 -4.34
CA GLY A 32 -30.23 -0.77 -3.29
C GLY A 32 -28.84 -1.40 -3.27
N GLU A 33 -28.47 -2.16 -4.31
CA GLU A 33 -27.10 -2.63 -4.49
C GLU A 33 -26.27 -1.65 -5.30
N PHE A 34 -24.96 -1.63 -5.07
CA PHE A 34 -24.01 -0.98 -5.95
C PHE A 34 -22.66 -1.67 -5.85
N TYR A 35 -21.98 -1.68 -6.98
CA TYR A 35 -20.65 -2.23 -7.13
C TYR A 35 -19.80 -1.16 -7.83
N ASN A 36 -18.73 -0.74 -7.17
CA ASN A 36 -17.83 0.27 -7.71
C ASN A 36 -16.41 -0.28 -7.71
N PRO A 37 -15.87 -0.69 -8.87
CA PRO A 37 -14.47 -1.05 -9.01
C PRO A 37 -13.58 0.16 -8.66
N VAL A 38 -12.52 -0.10 -7.91
CA VAL A 38 -11.53 0.93 -7.53
C VAL A 38 -10.14 0.42 -7.89
N PRO A 39 -9.19 1.31 -8.25
CA PRO A 39 -7.79 0.91 -8.31
C PRO A 39 -7.31 0.50 -6.92
N PRO A 40 -6.26 -0.31 -6.80
CA PRO A 40 -5.60 -0.56 -5.53
C PRO A 40 -5.29 0.74 -4.78
N TYR A 41 -5.47 0.72 -3.46
CA TYR A 41 -5.36 1.88 -2.61
C TYR A 41 -4.63 1.55 -1.31
N GLN A 42 -4.06 2.59 -0.72
CA GLN A 42 -3.33 2.52 0.54
C GLN A 42 -4.26 2.83 1.71
N ILE A 43 -3.98 2.21 2.86
CA ILE A 43 -4.71 2.44 4.10
C ILE A 43 -3.75 3.09 5.11
N PRO A 44 -3.92 4.39 5.41
CA PRO A 44 -3.03 5.14 6.29
C PRO A 44 -3.22 4.77 7.76
N TYR A 45 -2.16 4.85 8.57
CA TYR A 45 -2.18 4.50 10.00
C TYR A 45 -3.27 5.22 10.81
N GLY A 46 -3.59 6.47 10.43
CA GLY A 46 -4.65 7.25 11.07
C GLY A 46 -6.04 6.61 11.06
N VAL A 47 -6.29 5.57 10.23
CA VAL A 47 -7.57 4.84 10.31
C VAL A 47 -7.71 4.02 11.61
N LEU A 48 -6.58 3.63 12.21
CA LEU A 48 -6.53 2.77 13.40
C LEU A 48 -6.67 3.56 14.71
N THR A 49 -6.40 4.87 14.70
CA THR A 49 -6.27 5.66 15.93
C THR A 49 -7.26 6.81 15.95
N PRO A 50 -7.91 7.09 17.10
CA PRO A 50 -8.62 8.34 17.29
C PRO A 50 -7.64 9.51 17.35
N ARG A 51 -8.16 10.74 17.18
CA ARG A 51 -7.34 11.94 17.40
C ARG A 51 -6.84 11.91 18.84
N ARG A 52 -5.55 12.23 19.04
CA ARG A 52 -4.90 12.22 20.36
C ARG A 52 -5.69 12.96 21.45
N LYS A 53 -6.28 14.11 21.09
CA LYS A 53 -7.10 14.93 22.01
C LYS A 53 -8.41 14.27 22.47
N ASP A 54 -8.92 13.29 21.73
CA ASP A 54 -10.18 12.62 22.05
C ASP A 54 -9.92 11.37 22.91
N MET A 55 -8.82 10.65 22.63
CA MET A 55 -8.37 9.48 23.40
C MET A 55 -6.94 9.09 22.99
N GLU A 56 -6.09 8.80 23.97
CA GLU A 56 -4.75 8.26 23.74
C GLU A 56 -4.76 6.73 23.90
N ASN A 57 -3.81 6.02 23.29
CA ASN A 57 -3.59 4.57 23.52
C ASN A 57 -4.73 3.65 23.13
N LEU A 58 -5.48 3.99 22.07
CA LEU A 58 -6.45 3.09 21.46
C LEU A 58 -6.07 2.75 20.01
N LEU A 59 -6.05 1.45 19.71
CA LEU A 59 -5.94 0.89 18.36
C LEU A 59 -7.24 0.17 18.00
N VAL A 60 -7.81 0.50 16.84
CA VAL A 60 -9.10 -0.03 16.37
C VAL A 60 -8.94 -0.63 14.96
N PRO A 61 -8.52 -1.90 14.82
CA PRO A 61 -8.29 -2.52 13.51
C PRO A 61 -9.55 -2.97 12.76
N VAL A 62 -10.68 -3.13 13.46
CA VAL A 62 -11.94 -3.62 12.87
C VAL A 62 -12.95 -2.50 12.68
N ALA A 63 -13.36 -1.82 13.76
CA ALA A 63 -14.22 -0.64 13.72
C ALA A 63 -13.43 0.63 13.35
N ALA A 64 -12.50 0.50 12.41
CA ALA A 64 -11.58 1.55 11.98
C ALA A 64 -12.32 2.74 11.39
N SER A 65 -11.70 3.92 11.47
CA SER A 65 -12.27 5.17 10.97
C SER A 65 -12.55 5.09 9.46
N SER A 66 -13.83 5.02 9.11
CA SER A 66 -14.29 4.92 7.73
C SER A 66 -15.72 5.49 7.60
N SER A 67 -16.10 5.89 6.39
CA SER A 67 -17.51 6.14 6.10
C SER A 67 -18.25 4.81 5.98
N HIS A 68 -19.57 4.82 6.15
CA HIS A 68 -20.40 3.62 5.97
C HIS A 68 -20.16 2.94 4.61
N VAL A 69 -20.04 3.73 3.53
CA VAL A 69 -19.77 3.23 2.18
C VAL A 69 -18.33 2.73 1.99
N GLY A 70 -17.36 3.44 2.58
CA GLY A 70 -15.95 3.02 2.54
C GLY A 70 -15.70 1.71 3.30
N PHE A 71 -16.46 1.50 4.39
CA PHE A 71 -16.36 0.28 5.18
C PHE A 71 -16.70 -0.97 4.36
N CYS A 72 -17.60 -0.88 3.37
CA CYS A 72 -17.91 -2.00 2.47
C CYS A 72 -16.69 -2.53 1.72
N ALA A 73 -15.68 -1.69 1.48
CA ALA A 73 -14.42 -2.08 0.85
C ALA A 73 -13.36 -2.50 1.88
N LEU A 74 -13.33 -1.85 3.05
CA LEU A 74 -12.34 -2.09 4.12
C LEU A 74 -12.61 -3.39 4.92
N ARG A 75 -13.88 -3.80 5.03
CA ARG A 75 -14.33 -4.88 5.92
C ARG A 75 -13.98 -6.31 5.50
N LEU A 76 -13.13 -6.48 4.49
CA LEU A 76 -12.79 -7.82 4.01
C LEU A 76 -11.69 -8.42 4.86
N GLU A 77 -11.79 -9.72 5.09
CA GLU A 77 -10.92 -10.47 6.00
C GLU A 77 -9.42 -10.27 5.70
N PRO A 78 -8.94 -10.28 4.44
CA PRO A 78 -7.53 -10.04 4.14
C PRO A 78 -7.05 -8.65 4.59
N ILE A 79 -7.93 -7.65 4.50
CA ILE A 79 -7.64 -6.28 4.91
C ILE A 79 -7.61 -6.19 6.43
N TRP A 80 -8.60 -6.76 7.12
CA TRP A 80 -8.61 -6.82 8.59
C TRP A 80 -7.42 -7.57 9.18
N MET A 81 -6.95 -8.64 8.52
CA MET A 81 -5.73 -9.33 8.93
C MET A 81 -4.51 -8.40 8.85
N SER A 82 -4.38 -7.64 7.76
CA SER A 82 -3.30 -6.66 7.59
C SER A 82 -3.39 -5.53 8.64
N LEU A 83 -4.58 -5.01 8.90
CA LEU A 83 -4.81 -3.98 9.92
C LEU A 83 -4.55 -4.51 11.34
N GLY A 84 -4.92 -5.76 11.63
CA GLY A 84 -4.65 -6.42 12.91
C GLY A 84 -3.15 -6.61 13.15
N GLN A 85 -2.40 -7.03 12.13
CA GLN A 85 -0.95 -7.13 12.21
C GLN A 85 -0.31 -5.75 12.44
N ALA A 86 -0.71 -4.74 11.67
CA ALA A 86 -0.22 -3.37 11.86
C ALA A 86 -0.52 -2.82 13.26
N ALA A 87 -1.71 -3.08 13.80
CA ALA A 87 -2.05 -2.74 15.18
C ALA A 87 -1.15 -3.46 16.19
N GLY A 88 -0.89 -4.76 16.00
CA GLY A 88 0.00 -5.54 16.85
C GLY A 88 1.43 -4.98 16.90
N HIS A 89 2.03 -4.72 15.74
CA HIS A 89 3.36 -4.10 15.70
C HIS A 89 3.38 -2.69 16.30
N ALA A 90 2.35 -1.88 16.03
CA ALA A 90 2.26 -0.54 16.59
C ALA A 90 2.16 -0.56 18.12
N ALA A 91 1.40 -1.52 18.69
CA ALA A 91 1.32 -1.72 20.13
C ALA A 91 2.69 -2.13 20.70
N ALA A 92 3.41 -3.05 20.06
CA ALA A 92 4.75 -3.44 20.48
C ALA A 92 5.73 -2.26 20.49
N VAL A 93 5.79 -1.50 19.40
CA VAL A 93 6.65 -0.30 19.30
C VAL A 93 6.27 0.75 20.36
N ALA A 94 4.98 0.97 20.59
CA ALA A 94 4.50 1.92 21.59
C ALA A 94 4.92 1.53 23.02
N VAL A 95 4.78 0.24 23.37
CA VAL A 95 5.17 -0.31 24.67
C VAL A 95 6.69 -0.24 24.87
N ASP A 96 7.47 -0.67 23.87
CA ASP A 96 8.94 -0.68 23.96
C ASP A 96 9.53 0.72 24.16
N ALA A 97 8.91 1.74 23.56
CA ALA A 97 9.37 3.13 23.62
C ALA A 97 8.69 3.96 24.73
N ASP A 98 7.76 3.39 25.50
CA ASP A 98 6.93 4.10 26.48
C ASP A 98 6.25 5.37 25.90
N ILE A 99 5.64 5.21 24.73
CA ILE A 99 4.96 6.28 24.01
C ILE A 99 3.50 5.93 23.73
N ALA A 100 2.71 6.96 23.41
CA ALA A 100 1.36 6.72 22.95
C ALA A 100 1.33 6.09 21.55
N VAL A 101 0.31 5.28 21.25
CA VAL A 101 0.18 4.65 19.91
C VAL A 101 0.14 5.68 18.77
N GLN A 102 -0.41 6.87 19.02
CA GLN A 102 -0.40 7.98 18.06
C GLN A 102 0.99 8.56 17.76
N ALA A 103 1.98 8.28 18.60
CA ALA A 103 3.36 8.75 18.46
C ALA A 103 4.30 7.69 17.87
N VAL A 104 3.79 6.51 17.51
CA VAL A 104 4.58 5.44 16.87
C VAL A 104 5.26 5.97 15.61
N SER A 105 6.56 5.69 15.49
CA SER A 105 7.33 5.98 14.28
C SER A 105 6.80 5.13 13.12
N LEU A 106 6.19 5.80 12.13
CA LEU A 106 5.67 5.13 10.94
C LEU A 106 6.75 4.43 10.11
N PRO A 107 7.94 5.01 9.89
CA PRO A 107 9.02 4.31 9.20
C PRO A 107 9.42 2.99 9.90
N GLU A 108 9.52 3.00 11.23
CA GLU A 108 9.82 1.79 12.01
C GLU A 108 8.69 0.74 11.89
N LEU A 109 7.43 1.18 12.01
CA LEU A 109 6.28 0.30 11.84
C LEU A 109 6.21 -0.32 10.45
N GLN A 110 6.42 0.48 9.40
CA GLN A 110 6.44 0.02 8.01
C GLN A 110 7.59 -0.95 7.76
N SER A 111 8.77 -0.69 8.32
CA SER A 111 9.92 -1.58 8.25
C SER A 111 9.59 -2.96 8.81
N ARG A 112 9.02 -3.03 10.04
CA ARG A 112 8.55 -4.29 10.63
C ARG A 112 7.53 -5.01 9.75
N LEU A 113 6.55 -4.29 9.23
CA LEU A 113 5.53 -4.86 8.33
C LEU A 113 6.15 -5.43 7.05
N HIS A 114 7.07 -4.71 6.41
CA HIS A 114 7.71 -5.15 5.18
C HIS A 114 8.59 -6.39 5.41
N HIS A 115 9.32 -6.44 6.53
CA HIS A 115 10.12 -7.60 6.92
C HIS A 115 9.26 -8.84 7.21
N ASP A 116 8.05 -8.65 7.72
CA ASP A 116 7.04 -9.70 7.86
C ASP A 116 6.27 -10.00 6.56
N ARG A 117 6.71 -9.42 5.44
CA ARG A 117 6.17 -9.61 4.09
C ARG A 117 4.77 -9.03 3.88
N SER A 118 4.40 -8.02 4.67
CA SER A 118 3.13 -7.31 4.56
C SER A 118 3.26 -6.09 3.66
N ALA A 119 2.29 -5.90 2.76
CA ALA A 119 2.33 -4.86 1.75
C ALA A 119 1.63 -3.57 2.20
N THR A 120 2.28 -2.43 1.97
CA THR A 120 1.73 -1.08 2.20
C THR A 120 1.45 -0.35 0.89
N ILE A 121 1.85 -0.94 -0.24
CA ILE A 121 1.48 -0.52 -1.60
C ILE A 121 1.31 -1.75 -2.50
N TYR A 122 0.34 -1.69 -3.42
CA TYR A 122 0.11 -2.77 -4.38
C TYR A 122 1.18 -2.76 -5.49
N VAL A 123 1.80 -3.91 -5.72
CA VAL A 123 2.78 -4.15 -6.78
C VAL A 123 2.46 -5.49 -7.43
N SER A 124 2.36 -5.53 -8.76
CA SER A 124 1.84 -6.70 -9.49
C SER A 124 2.89 -7.78 -9.79
N ASP A 125 4.18 -7.43 -9.79
CA ASP A 125 5.27 -8.28 -10.29
C ASP A 125 6.38 -8.55 -9.26
N VAL A 126 6.18 -8.16 -8.00
CA VAL A 126 7.12 -8.41 -6.89
C VAL A 126 6.38 -9.13 -5.77
N ALA A 127 6.57 -10.44 -5.69
CA ALA A 127 5.91 -11.28 -4.70
C ALA A 127 6.47 -11.04 -3.28
N PRO A 128 5.71 -11.34 -2.21
CA PRO A 128 6.18 -11.26 -0.82
C PRO A 128 7.41 -12.12 -0.50
N SER A 129 7.66 -13.16 -1.31
CA SER A 129 8.86 -14.01 -1.20
C SER A 129 10.09 -13.45 -1.93
N SER A 130 9.95 -12.38 -2.70
CA SER A 130 11.07 -11.76 -3.43
C SER A 130 12.09 -11.17 -2.47
N PRO A 131 13.41 -11.31 -2.73
CA PRO A 131 14.43 -10.60 -1.96
C PRO A 131 14.29 -9.08 -2.05
N ASP A 132 13.67 -8.57 -3.12
CA ASP A 132 13.46 -7.14 -3.34
C ASP A 132 12.16 -6.61 -2.72
N PHE A 133 11.35 -7.46 -2.09
CA PHE A 133 10.02 -7.09 -1.58
C PHE A 133 10.09 -5.88 -0.65
N VAL A 134 10.98 -5.91 0.35
CA VAL A 134 11.14 -4.82 1.33
C VAL A 134 11.55 -3.52 0.63
N ALA A 135 12.57 -3.57 -0.23
CA ALA A 135 13.06 -2.38 -0.93
C ALA A 135 11.98 -1.76 -1.83
N VAL A 136 11.21 -2.61 -2.51
CA VAL A 136 10.11 -2.19 -3.40
C VAL A 136 8.94 -1.60 -2.61
N GLN A 137 8.51 -2.25 -1.52
CA GLN A 137 7.43 -1.75 -0.68
C GLN A 137 7.79 -0.42 -0.03
N TRP A 138 9.01 -0.28 0.47
CA TRP A 138 9.53 0.95 1.03
C TRP A 138 9.55 2.07 -0.02
N TRP A 139 10.23 1.86 -1.16
CA TRP A 139 10.35 2.87 -2.20
C TRP A 139 8.98 3.26 -2.80
N GLY A 140 8.11 2.27 -3.00
CA GLY A 140 6.75 2.50 -3.50
C GLY A 140 5.89 3.28 -2.53
N THR A 141 5.99 3.02 -1.23
CA THR A 141 5.25 3.75 -0.18
C THR A 141 5.67 5.21 -0.09
N LEU A 142 6.95 5.52 -0.37
CA LEU A 142 7.41 6.90 -0.51
C LEU A 142 6.89 7.60 -1.78
N GLY A 143 6.25 6.85 -2.69
CA GLY A 143 5.72 7.36 -3.95
C GLY A 143 6.58 7.04 -5.17
N GLY A 144 7.69 6.30 -5.01
CA GLY A 144 8.63 6.00 -6.09
C GLY A 144 8.01 5.30 -7.30
N LEU A 145 6.97 4.50 -7.10
CA LEU A 145 6.33 3.77 -8.20
C LEU A 145 5.24 4.58 -8.93
N HIS A 146 4.91 5.78 -8.45
CA HIS A 146 3.87 6.60 -9.06
C HIS A 146 4.32 7.15 -10.41
N GLY A 147 3.48 6.97 -11.42
CA GLY A 147 3.75 7.44 -12.78
C GLY A 147 4.78 6.60 -13.56
N LEU A 148 5.05 5.36 -13.14
CA LEU A 148 5.80 4.40 -13.97
C LEU A 148 4.98 3.92 -15.18
N HIS A 149 3.67 3.83 -15.01
CA HIS A 149 2.73 3.41 -16.03
C HIS A 149 1.66 4.49 -16.25
N PRO A 150 1.10 4.58 -17.47
CA PRO A 150 -0.05 5.43 -17.71
C PRO A 150 -1.25 4.95 -16.87
N MET A 151 -2.05 5.91 -16.40
CA MET A 151 -3.30 5.59 -15.71
C MET A 151 -4.24 4.83 -16.66
N PRO A 152 -4.96 3.81 -16.16
CA PRO A 152 -5.94 3.10 -16.98
C PRO A 152 -7.05 4.06 -17.43
N LYS A 153 -7.61 3.81 -18.62
CA LYS A 153 -8.69 4.64 -19.18
C LYS A 153 -9.93 4.65 -18.29
N LYS A 154 -10.17 3.55 -17.57
CA LYS A 154 -11.26 3.40 -16.61
C LYS A 154 -10.67 3.15 -15.22
N PRO A 155 -11.01 3.97 -14.21
CA PRO A 155 -10.66 3.69 -12.82
C PRO A 155 -11.16 2.30 -12.40
N GLY A 156 -10.33 1.55 -11.67
CA GLY A 156 -10.67 0.20 -11.23
C GLY A 156 -10.77 -0.84 -12.34
N GLN A 157 -10.23 -0.55 -13.53
CA GLN A 157 -10.05 -1.57 -14.57
C GLN A 157 -9.17 -2.69 -14.02
N ARG A 158 -9.75 -3.90 -13.93
CA ARG A 158 -9.03 -5.13 -13.55
C ARG A 158 -8.25 -5.69 -14.75
N GLY A 159 -7.33 -6.61 -14.46
CA GLY A 159 -6.67 -7.43 -15.48
C GLY A 159 -7.66 -8.35 -16.20
N GLU A 160 -7.15 -9.21 -17.08
CA GLU A 160 -8.02 -10.15 -17.80
C GLU A 160 -8.71 -11.12 -16.82
N ARG A 161 -9.97 -11.45 -17.11
CA ARG A 161 -10.72 -12.38 -16.27
C ARG A 161 -10.22 -13.79 -16.56
N LEU A 162 -9.69 -14.46 -15.54
CA LEU A 162 -9.23 -15.84 -15.62
C LEU A 162 -10.44 -16.79 -15.59
N HIS A 163 -11.14 -16.84 -14.46
CA HIS A 163 -12.37 -17.60 -14.27
C HIS A 163 -13.11 -17.11 -13.01
N GLY A 164 -14.44 -17.21 -12.99
CA GLY A 164 -15.23 -16.79 -11.83
C GLY A 164 -14.93 -15.36 -11.38
N GLN A 165 -14.50 -15.20 -10.13
CA GLN A 165 -14.10 -13.91 -9.53
C GLN A 165 -12.58 -13.65 -9.60
N TYR A 166 -11.82 -14.53 -10.25
CA TYR A 166 -10.36 -14.43 -10.38
C TYR A 166 -9.99 -13.68 -11.65
N TYR A 167 -9.09 -12.73 -11.49
CA TYR A 167 -8.58 -11.85 -12.53
C TYR A 167 -7.06 -11.83 -12.44
N GLU A 168 -6.41 -11.53 -13.54
CA GLU A 168 -5.01 -11.14 -13.53
C GLU A 168 -4.78 -9.88 -12.69
N ALA A 169 -3.51 -9.61 -12.39
CA ALA A 169 -3.10 -8.46 -11.59
C ALA A 169 -3.63 -7.14 -12.15
N ASN A 170 -3.81 -6.14 -11.28
CA ASN A 170 -4.26 -4.82 -11.70
C ASN A 170 -3.22 -4.20 -12.67
N PRO A 171 -3.63 -3.83 -13.89
CA PRO A 171 -2.70 -3.29 -14.88
C PRO A 171 -2.06 -1.99 -14.38
N GLY A 172 -0.84 -1.72 -14.84
CA GLY A 172 -0.12 -0.48 -14.54
C GLY A 172 0.50 -0.41 -13.14
N HIS A 173 0.64 -1.55 -12.45
CA HIS A 173 1.24 -1.62 -11.11
C HIS A 173 2.52 -2.47 -11.07
N ALA A 174 3.13 -2.73 -12.24
CA ALA A 174 4.39 -3.46 -12.34
C ALA A 174 5.57 -2.52 -12.10
N VAL A 175 6.58 -2.96 -11.35
CA VAL A 175 7.83 -2.22 -11.19
C VAL A 175 8.76 -2.45 -12.38
N GLU A 176 8.75 -3.67 -12.92
CA GLU A 176 9.65 -4.16 -13.96
C GLU A 176 11.11 -3.99 -13.52
N LEU A 177 11.52 -4.71 -12.47
CA LEU A 177 12.83 -4.51 -11.81
C LEU A 177 14.01 -4.57 -12.79
N ASP A 178 13.99 -5.48 -13.76
CA ASP A 178 15.05 -5.65 -14.76
C ASP A 178 15.01 -4.61 -15.90
N ARG A 179 13.96 -3.78 -15.96
CA ARG A 179 13.86 -2.74 -16.99
C ARG A 179 14.92 -1.68 -16.76
N ALA A 180 15.56 -1.26 -17.84
CA ALA A 180 16.52 -0.16 -17.81
C ALA A 180 15.91 1.10 -17.17
N LEU A 181 16.68 1.76 -16.31
CA LEU A 181 16.29 2.99 -15.66
C LEU A 181 16.29 4.14 -16.68
N GLU A 182 15.10 4.54 -17.11
CA GLU A 182 14.93 5.63 -18.06
C GLU A 182 15.32 6.99 -17.43
N PRO A 183 15.95 7.91 -18.20
CA PRO A 183 16.40 9.20 -17.67
C PRO A 183 15.31 10.03 -16.98
N ALA A 184 14.09 10.05 -17.54
CA ALA A 184 12.96 10.76 -16.94
C ALA A 184 12.54 10.14 -15.60
N THR A 185 12.61 8.81 -15.48
CA THR A 185 12.30 8.09 -14.24
C THR A 185 13.39 8.30 -13.20
N ALA A 186 14.67 8.21 -13.59
CA ALA A 186 15.80 8.55 -12.73
C ALA A 186 15.71 9.97 -12.17
N GLN A 187 15.35 10.96 -13.00
CA GLN A 187 15.17 12.34 -12.56
C GLN A 187 14.09 12.47 -11.47
N ARG A 188 12.91 11.85 -11.68
CA ARG A 188 11.83 11.85 -10.68
C ARG A 188 12.26 11.16 -9.39
N TRP A 189 12.93 10.03 -9.51
CA TRP A 189 13.40 9.24 -8.37
C TRP A 189 14.50 9.95 -7.57
N ARG A 190 15.47 10.58 -8.23
CA ARG A 190 16.47 11.43 -7.57
C ARG A 190 15.83 12.66 -6.89
N ALA A 191 14.79 13.24 -7.48
CA ALA A 191 14.06 14.33 -6.84
C ALA A 191 13.32 13.85 -5.57
N LEU A 192 12.69 12.67 -5.62
CA LEU A 192 12.06 12.05 -4.45
C LEU A 192 13.08 11.70 -3.37
N ALA A 193 14.20 11.08 -3.74
CA ALA A 193 15.31 10.75 -2.84
C ALA A 193 15.81 12.00 -2.08
N ARG A 194 15.93 13.14 -2.77
CA ARG A 194 16.28 14.42 -2.15
C ARG A 194 15.26 14.89 -1.12
N GLN A 195 13.96 14.71 -1.39
CA GLN A 195 12.89 15.09 -0.46
C GLN A 195 12.97 14.30 0.85
N PHE A 196 13.44 13.05 0.78
CA PHE A 196 13.65 12.19 1.94
C PHE A 196 15.10 12.18 2.45
N GLY A 197 15.93 13.13 2.01
CA GLY A 197 17.29 13.33 2.56
C GLY A 197 18.34 12.30 2.13
N LEU A 198 18.07 11.46 1.14
CA LEU A 198 19.01 10.42 0.71
C LEU A 198 20.22 11.01 -0.04
N GLY A 199 21.41 10.47 0.23
CA GLY A 199 22.67 10.84 -0.43
C GLY A 199 22.66 10.56 -1.93
N LEU A 200 22.45 11.61 -2.74
CA LEU A 200 22.27 11.50 -4.19
C LEU A 200 23.52 11.03 -4.95
N ASP A 201 24.69 11.26 -4.39
CA ASP A 201 25.99 10.81 -4.88
C ASP A 201 26.15 9.28 -4.82
N ARG A 202 25.40 8.63 -3.93
CA ARG A 202 25.41 7.17 -3.74
C ARG A 202 24.32 6.44 -4.53
N LEU A 203 23.48 7.18 -5.26
CA LEU A 203 22.43 6.62 -6.11
C LEU A 203 22.93 6.46 -7.55
N PRO A 204 22.60 5.36 -8.23
CA PRO A 204 23.03 5.14 -9.60
C PRO A 204 22.30 6.06 -10.57
N ASP A 205 22.96 6.36 -11.69
CA ASP A 205 22.41 7.18 -12.78
C ASP A 205 21.78 6.33 -13.89
N ALA A 206 20.97 6.97 -14.74
CA ALA A 206 20.44 6.36 -15.95
C ALA A 206 21.54 6.31 -17.04
N ASP A 207 22.42 5.31 -16.96
CA ASP A 207 23.54 5.09 -17.88
C ASP A 207 23.24 4.08 -19.01
N GLY A 208 22.00 3.61 -19.09
CA GLY A 208 21.54 2.59 -20.03
C GLY A 208 21.84 1.15 -19.62
N LYS A 209 22.56 0.94 -18.50
CA LYS A 209 22.82 -0.39 -17.92
C LYS A 209 22.12 -0.58 -16.58
N THR A 210 22.04 0.49 -15.80
CA THR A 210 21.35 0.53 -14.49
C THR A 210 19.89 0.18 -14.68
N THR A 211 19.41 -0.78 -13.90
CA THR A 211 18.00 -1.19 -13.89
C THR A 211 17.19 -0.41 -12.86
N ARG A 212 15.86 -0.48 -12.96
CA ARG A 212 14.96 0.04 -11.92
C ARG A 212 15.25 -0.60 -10.57
N GLY A 213 15.51 -1.91 -10.55
CA GLY A 213 15.87 -2.66 -9.35
C GLY A 213 17.17 -2.19 -8.71
N ASP A 214 18.20 -1.87 -9.50
CA ASP A 214 19.47 -1.35 -8.97
C ASP A 214 19.28 -0.05 -8.19
N PHE A 215 18.50 0.88 -8.75
CA PHE A 215 18.20 2.13 -8.07
C PHE A 215 17.39 1.91 -6.79
N ILE A 216 16.32 1.09 -6.85
CA ILE A 216 15.45 0.84 -5.70
C ILE A 216 16.23 0.20 -4.55
N ARG A 217 17.09 -0.79 -4.84
CA ARG A 217 17.95 -1.42 -3.84
C ARG A 217 18.94 -0.43 -3.23
N ALA A 218 19.59 0.39 -4.04
CA ALA A 218 20.52 1.42 -3.55
C ALA A 218 19.79 2.43 -2.64
N ALA A 219 18.61 2.92 -3.06
CA ALA A 219 17.82 3.85 -2.27
C ALA A 219 17.37 3.23 -0.93
N ALA A 220 16.93 1.97 -0.94
CA ALA A 220 16.51 1.27 0.27
C ALA A 220 17.67 1.07 1.26
N GLN A 221 18.86 0.72 0.76
CA GLN A 221 20.06 0.60 1.60
C GLN A 221 20.45 1.93 2.26
N LEU A 222 20.35 3.05 1.54
CA LEU A 222 20.57 4.38 2.12
C LEU A 222 19.54 4.69 3.20
N GLY A 223 18.26 4.44 2.91
CA GLY A 223 17.18 4.69 3.86
C GLY A 223 17.29 3.84 5.13
N ALA A 224 17.71 2.58 5.02
CA ALA A 224 17.92 1.70 6.18
C ALA A 224 19.07 2.18 7.07
N ALA A 225 20.19 2.60 6.46
CA ALA A 225 21.35 3.13 7.19
C ALA A 225 20.98 4.38 8.01
N ASP A 226 20.15 5.28 7.47
CA ASP A 226 19.68 6.48 8.17
C ASP A 226 18.71 6.16 9.32
N ARG A 227 18.02 5.02 9.27
CA ARG A 227 17.13 4.54 10.34
C ARG A 227 17.84 3.73 11.44
N GLY A 228 19.13 3.41 11.25
CA GLY A 228 19.87 2.55 12.18
C GLY A 228 19.49 1.07 12.10
N GLU A 229 18.83 0.66 11.02
CA GLU A 229 18.51 -0.74 10.73
C GLU A 229 19.80 -1.46 10.31
N LYS A 230 20.19 -2.51 11.03
CA LYS A 230 21.37 -3.35 10.74
C LYS A 230 21.02 -4.57 9.92
#